data_AF-A0A6F9BGL2-F1
#
_entry.id   AF-A0A6F9BGL2-F1
#
_cell.length_a   1.000
_cell.length_b   1.000
_cell.length_c   1.000
_cell.angle_alpha   90.00
_cell.angle_beta   90.00
_cell.angle_gamma   90.00
#
_symmetry.space_group_name_H-M   'P 1'
#
loop_
_entity.id
_entity.type
_entity.pdbx_description
1 polymer ?
#
loop_
_entity_poly.entity_id
_entity_poly.type
_entity_poly.pdbx_seq_one_letter_code
_entity_poly.pdbx_strand_id
1 'polypeptide(L)'
;MKSDVEELMPRLLPVETCDTGEDFKLNEPPRNPQEYLRQVQLEASLCPDVVVAKIDPKKLRKKQSVNVSLTGCQAAPQGFSPSLKWQRQQVSNFSEIRQPKQDSEEQWKKFCLGENVYLNSPPIDPVSAVLEYLINWFEEREFVPQLESQEDERLSPLNLMICLVARYFDQNDLADKED
;
A
#
# COMPACT_ATOMS: atom_id res chain seq x y z
N MET A 1 -27.61 12.57 4.64
CA MET A 1 -26.50 11.63 4.39
C MET A 1 -26.52 10.62 5.52
N LYS A 2 -26.92 9.37 5.26
CA LYS A 2 -26.72 8.28 6.23
C LYS A 2 -25.22 8.01 6.24
N SER A 3 -24.58 8.18 7.38
CA SER A 3 -23.20 7.78 7.53
C SER A 3 -23.18 6.26 7.48
N ASP A 4 -22.65 5.70 6.39
CA ASP A 4 -22.35 4.26 6.25
C ASP A 4 -21.17 3.91 7.17
N VAL A 5 -21.36 4.05 8.48
CA VAL A 5 -20.43 3.54 9.47
C VAL A 5 -20.79 2.08 9.64
N GLU A 6 -20.02 1.22 8.98
CA GLU A 6 -20.09 -0.22 9.18
C GLU A 6 -19.91 -0.50 10.68
N GLU A 7 -20.97 -1.01 11.32
CA GLU A 7 -20.98 -1.29 12.74
C GLU A 7 -20.04 -2.47 13.02
N LEU A 8 -19.00 -2.25 13.83
CA LEU A 8 -17.95 -3.25 14.09
C LEU A 8 -18.47 -4.53 14.78
N MET A 9 -19.56 -4.42 15.54
CA MET A 9 -20.22 -5.53 16.22
C MET A 9 -21.74 -5.32 16.21
N PRO A 10 -22.43 -5.59 15.08
CA PRO A 10 -23.84 -5.33 14.95
C PRO A 10 -24.67 -6.27 15.83
N ARG A 11 -25.77 -5.76 16.39
CA ARG A 11 -26.72 -6.60 17.13
C ARG A 11 -27.44 -7.55 16.17
N LEU A 12 -27.15 -8.85 16.28
CA LEU A 12 -27.78 -9.87 15.43
C LEU A 12 -29.05 -10.48 16.04
N LEU A 13 -29.24 -10.34 17.36
CA LEU A 13 -30.38 -10.88 18.06
C LEU A 13 -31.32 -9.75 18.50
N PRO A 14 -32.64 -9.88 18.25
CA PRO A 14 -33.60 -8.90 18.72
C PRO A 14 -33.70 -8.97 20.24
N VAL A 15 -33.38 -7.87 20.90
CA VAL A 15 -33.58 -7.69 22.34
C VAL A 15 -34.30 -6.37 22.53
N GLU A 16 -35.47 -6.42 23.16
CA GLU A 16 -36.25 -5.23 23.48
C GLU A 16 -35.52 -4.38 24.53
N THR A 17 -35.27 -3.10 24.24
CA THR A 17 -34.71 -2.14 25.20
C THR A 17 -35.83 -1.67 26.13
N CYS A 18 -36.16 -2.48 27.14
CA CYS A 18 -37.21 -2.14 28.08
C CYS A 18 -36.69 -1.19 29.17
N ASP A 19 -37.19 0.05 29.18
CA ASP A 19 -37.07 1.02 30.28
C ASP A 19 -37.95 0.67 31.51
N THR A 20 -38.55 -0.53 31.54
CA THR A 20 -39.42 -0.97 32.63
C THR A 20 -38.55 -1.40 33.80
N GLY A 21 -38.61 -0.62 34.89
CA GLY A 21 -37.93 -0.85 36.18
C GLY A 21 -38.42 -2.09 36.94
N GLU A 22 -38.49 -3.23 36.27
CA GLU A 22 -38.67 -4.54 36.90
C GLU A 22 -37.29 -5.02 37.40
N ASP A 23 -37.16 -5.21 38.70
CA ASP A 23 -35.95 -5.74 39.35
C ASP A 23 -35.71 -7.20 38.90
N PHE A 24 -35.04 -7.40 37.77
CA PHE A 24 -34.63 -8.72 37.30
C PHE A 24 -33.58 -9.31 38.25
N LYS A 25 -33.96 -10.41 38.93
CA LYS A 25 -33.07 -11.09 39.86
C LYS A 25 -32.06 -11.95 39.10
N LEU A 26 -30.80 -11.55 39.13
CA LEU A 26 -29.67 -12.28 38.52
C LEU A 26 -29.50 -13.74 39.03
N ASN A 27 -30.12 -14.08 40.17
CA ASN A 27 -29.94 -15.35 40.87
C ASN A 27 -30.94 -16.44 40.47
N GLU A 28 -31.92 -16.15 39.61
CA GLU A 28 -32.89 -17.14 39.12
C GLU A 28 -32.57 -17.53 37.67
N PRO A 29 -32.68 -18.82 37.28
CA PRO A 29 -32.50 -19.23 35.90
C PRO A 29 -33.55 -18.58 34.98
N PRO A 30 -33.17 -18.06 33.80
CA PRO A 30 -34.10 -17.43 32.86
C PRO A 30 -35.05 -18.47 32.27
N ARG A 31 -36.32 -18.08 32.09
CA ARG A 31 -37.39 -18.98 31.61
C ARG A 31 -37.60 -18.90 30.11
N ASN A 32 -37.05 -17.87 29.46
CA ASN A 32 -37.13 -17.68 28.01
C ASN A 32 -35.86 -16.99 27.44
N PRO A 33 -35.67 -17.02 26.11
CA PRO A 33 -34.48 -16.44 25.47
C PRO A 33 -34.32 -14.93 25.65
N GLN A 34 -35.42 -14.17 25.76
CA GLN A 34 -35.38 -12.71 25.93
C GLN A 34 -34.86 -12.33 27.32
N GLU A 35 -35.34 -13.02 28.36
CA GLU A 35 -34.82 -12.89 29.74
C GLU A 35 -33.33 -13.25 29.81
N TYR A 36 -32.91 -14.32 29.13
CA TYR A 36 -31.51 -14.70 29.05
C TYR A 36 -30.65 -13.60 28.42
N LEU A 37 -31.05 -13.05 27.27
CA LEU A 37 -30.29 -12.00 26.59
C LEU A 37 -30.20 -10.71 27.42
N ARG A 38 -31.27 -10.34 28.15
CA ARG A 38 -31.22 -9.21 29.10
C ARG A 38 -30.27 -9.48 30.26
N GLN A 39 -30.30 -10.69 30.83
CA GLN A 39 -29.39 -11.09 31.90
C GLN A 39 -27.93 -11.00 31.45
N VAL A 40 -27.63 -11.48 30.25
CA VAL A 40 -26.29 -11.38 29.64
C VAL A 40 -25.88 -9.93 29.40
N GLN A 41 -26.79 -9.06 28.93
CA GLN A 41 -26.48 -7.64 28.76
C GLN A 41 -26.15 -6.94 30.09
N LEU A 42 -26.90 -7.25 31.15
CA LEU A 42 -26.64 -6.73 32.49
C LEU A 42 -25.32 -7.28 33.06
N GLU A 43 -25.07 -8.59 32.97
CA GLU A 43 -23.82 -9.20 33.42
C GLU A 43 -22.60 -8.65 32.68
N ALA A 44 -22.70 -8.49 31.36
CA ALA A 44 -21.66 -7.86 30.55
C ALA A 44 -21.46 -6.38 30.91
N SER A 45 -22.53 -5.64 31.27
CA SER A 45 -22.44 -4.24 31.73
C SER A 45 -21.70 -4.09 33.06
N LEU A 46 -21.69 -5.15 33.88
CA LEU A 46 -20.95 -5.21 35.14
C LEU A 46 -19.49 -5.61 34.93
N CYS A 47 -19.17 -6.27 33.80
CA CYS A 47 -17.80 -6.58 33.44
C CYS A 47 -17.04 -5.32 33.00
N PRO A 48 -15.75 -5.17 33.35
CA PRO A 48 -14.94 -4.09 32.80
C PRO A 48 -14.82 -4.22 31.28
N ASP A 49 -15.04 -3.11 30.56
CA ASP A 49 -15.00 -3.07 29.09
C ASP A 49 -13.62 -3.45 28.52
N VAL A 50 -12.55 -3.09 29.25
CA VAL A 50 -11.17 -3.45 28.91
C VAL A 50 -10.47 -4.02 30.12
N VAL A 51 -9.86 -5.19 29.94
CA VAL A 51 -9.00 -5.85 30.93
C VAL A 51 -7.61 -6.06 30.35
N VAL A 52 -6.57 -5.77 31.14
CA VAL A 52 -5.17 -5.94 30.72
C VAL A 52 -4.48 -6.97 31.60
N ALA A 53 -4.07 -8.08 31.00
CA ALA A 53 -3.29 -9.12 31.69
C ALA A 53 -1.79 -8.76 31.71
N LYS A 54 -1.16 -8.86 32.89
CA LYS A 54 0.29 -8.66 33.04
C LYS A 54 1.04 -9.90 32.58
N ILE A 55 1.88 -9.76 31.55
CA ILE A 55 2.74 -10.82 31.02
C ILE A 55 4.20 -10.38 31.13
N ASP A 56 5.10 -11.30 31.48
CA ASP A 56 6.55 -11.05 31.46
C ASP A 56 7.07 -10.88 30.02
N PRO A 57 7.56 -9.69 29.62
CA PRO A 57 8.01 -9.45 28.24
C PRO A 57 9.20 -10.32 27.82
N LYS A 58 9.98 -10.83 28.78
CA LYS A 58 11.14 -11.70 28.48
C LYS A 58 10.73 -13.01 27.80
N LYS A 59 9.51 -13.49 28.08
CA LYS A 59 8.98 -14.72 27.47
C LYS A 59 8.66 -14.56 25.98
N LEU A 60 8.38 -13.34 25.54
CA LEU A 60 7.98 -13.04 24.15
C LEU A 60 9.18 -12.71 23.26
N ARG A 61 10.21 -12.04 23.80
CA ARG A 61 11.39 -11.61 23.04
C ARG A 61 12.22 -12.76 22.46
N LYS A 62 12.20 -13.95 23.08
CA LYS A 62 13.03 -15.10 22.66
C LYS A 62 12.62 -15.68 21.30
N LYS A 63 11.39 -15.43 20.84
CA LYS A 63 10.83 -16.00 19.60
C LYS A 63 10.29 -14.93 18.64
N GLN A 64 10.75 -13.69 18.78
CA GLN A 64 10.30 -12.63 17.88
C GLN A 64 10.95 -12.81 16.50
N SER A 65 10.13 -12.91 15.47
CA SER A 65 10.61 -12.91 14.08
C SER A 65 11.15 -11.54 13.70
N VAL A 66 12.16 -11.52 12.82
CA VAL A 66 12.68 -10.28 12.23
C VAL A 66 11.73 -9.80 11.13
N ASN A 67 11.56 -8.48 11.04
CA ASN A 67 11.02 -7.86 9.84
C ASN A 67 12.20 -7.57 8.91
N VAL A 68 12.18 -8.16 7.71
CA VAL A 68 13.20 -7.89 6.68
C VAL A 68 12.73 -6.68 5.89
N SER A 69 13.39 -5.55 6.10
CA SER A 69 13.20 -4.36 5.28
C SER A 69 14.19 -4.41 4.12
N LEU A 70 13.70 -4.16 2.90
CA LEU A 70 14.56 -3.95 1.75
C LEU A 70 15.36 -2.66 1.99
N THR A 71 16.65 -2.67 1.69
CA THR A 71 17.47 -1.45 1.70
C THR A 71 16.97 -0.51 0.61
N GLY A 72 16.73 0.76 0.96
CA GLY A 72 16.40 1.79 -0.02
C GLY A 72 17.55 2.06 -1.01
N CYS A 73 17.35 3.00 -1.93
CA CYS A 73 18.39 3.40 -2.88
C CYS A 73 19.61 4.01 -2.18
N GLN A 74 20.80 3.70 -2.70
CA GLN A 74 22.03 4.40 -2.31
C GLN A 74 21.97 5.83 -2.85
N ALA A 75 22.32 6.82 -2.01
CA ALA A 75 22.42 8.20 -2.46
C ALA A 75 23.49 8.32 -3.56
N ALA A 76 23.23 9.15 -4.56
CA ALA A 76 24.22 9.46 -5.58
C ALA A 76 25.52 10.00 -4.93
N PRO A 77 26.70 9.57 -5.39
CA PRO A 77 27.96 10.16 -4.95
C PRO A 77 27.98 11.69 -5.18
N GLN A 78 28.80 12.39 -4.38
CA GLN A 78 28.88 13.85 -4.45
C GLN A 78 29.18 14.33 -5.89
N GLY A 79 28.35 15.24 -6.41
CA GLY A 79 28.48 15.78 -7.76
C GLY A 79 27.81 14.96 -8.87
N PHE A 80 27.24 13.79 -8.57
CA PHE A 80 26.48 12.97 -9.52
C PHE A 80 24.95 13.16 -9.37
N SER A 81 24.51 13.70 -8.22
CA SER A 81 23.10 14.03 -7.96
C SER A 81 22.62 15.17 -8.87
N PRO A 82 21.47 15.02 -9.56
CA PRO A 82 20.92 16.08 -10.39
C PRO A 82 20.26 17.18 -9.55
N SER A 83 20.36 18.43 -9.99
CA SER A 83 19.65 19.54 -9.34
C SER A 83 18.12 19.35 -9.30
N LEU A 84 17.47 19.87 -8.27
CA LEU A 84 16.02 19.82 -8.08
C LEU A 84 15.29 20.52 -9.22
N LYS A 85 15.87 21.59 -9.77
CA LYS A 85 15.33 22.28 -10.96
C LYS A 85 15.27 21.33 -12.16
N TRP A 86 16.34 20.58 -12.41
CA TRP A 86 16.38 19.59 -13.48
C TRP A 86 15.36 18.47 -13.23
N GLN A 87 15.31 17.94 -12.01
CA GLN A 87 14.36 16.88 -11.63
C GLN A 87 12.90 17.30 -11.90
N ARG A 88 12.52 18.50 -11.44
CA ARG A 88 11.18 19.08 -11.67
C ARG A 88 10.86 19.24 -13.16
N GLN A 89 11.85 19.66 -13.96
CA GLN A 89 11.67 19.78 -15.41
C GLN A 89 11.42 18.42 -16.07
N GLN A 90 12.15 17.38 -15.67
CA GLN A 90 11.95 16.03 -16.22
C GLN A 90 10.57 15.47 -15.88
N VAL A 91 10.11 15.65 -14.64
CA VAL A 91 8.75 15.27 -14.21
C VAL A 91 7.69 15.99 -15.04
N SER A 92 7.87 17.29 -15.31
CA SER A 92 6.96 18.07 -16.17
C SER A 92 6.94 17.53 -17.60
N ASN A 93 8.12 17.34 -18.21
CA ASN A 93 8.25 16.83 -19.58
C ASN A 93 7.62 15.44 -19.72
N PHE A 94 7.85 14.56 -18.74
CA PHE A 94 7.28 13.21 -18.74
C PHE A 94 5.75 13.25 -18.60
N SER A 95 5.21 14.18 -17.80
CA SER A 95 3.76 14.41 -17.72
C SER A 95 3.18 14.77 -19.08
N GLU A 96 3.82 15.69 -19.82
CA GLU A 96 3.40 16.09 -21.17
C GLU A 96 3.42 14.93 -22.17
N ILE A 97 4.42 14.06 -22.10
CA ILE A 97 4.52 12.86 -22.95
C ILE A 97 3.35 11.89 -22.66
N ARG A 98 2.94 11.77 -21.40
CA ARG A 98 1.85 10.87 -20.98
C ARG A 98 0.45 11.46 -21.21
N GLN A 99 0.35 12.74 -21.57
CA GLN A 99 -0.95 13.30 -21.94
C GLN A 99 -1.49 12.62 -23.20
N PRO A 100 -2.76 12.18 -23.20
CA PRO A 100 -3.36 11.53 -24.37
C PRO A 100 -3.41 12.52 -25.53
N LYS A 101 -2.76 12.19 -26.64
CA LYS A 101 -2.92 12.92 -27.91
C LYS A 101 -4.10 12.33 -28.67
N GLN A 102 -5.06 13.17 -29.06
CA GLN A 102 -6.32 12.77 -29.73
C GLN A 102 -6.11 11.93 -31.01
N ASP A 103 -4.96 12.05 -31.67
CA ASP A 103 -4.75 11.44 -33.00
C ASP A 103 -4.26 9.99 -32.99
N SER A 104 -4.16 9.35 -31.82
CA SER A 104 -3.29 8.18 -31.70
C SER A 104 -3.85 6.97 -30.96
N GLU A 105 -5.06 7.02 -30.40
CA GLU A 105 -5.57 5.89 -29.61
C GLU A 105 -5.67 4.60 -30.46
N GLU A 106 -6.17 4.70 -31.69
CA GLU A 106 -6.25 3.57 -32.62
C GLU A 106 -4.87 3.16 -33.15
N GLN A 107 -3.98 4.12 -33.40
CA GLN A 107 -2.61 3.86 -33.87
C GLN A 107 -1.74 3.20 -32.80
N TRP A 108 -1.83 3.63 -31.54
CA TRP A 108 -1.10 3.03 -30.41
C TRP A 108 -1.63 1.65 -30.09
N LYS A 109 -2.96 1.44 -30.09
CA LYS A 109 -3.49 0.10 -29.90
C LYS A 109 -3.07 -0.84 -31.03
N LYS A 110 -3.04 -0.35 -32.28
CA LYS A 110 -2.55 -1.12 -33.44
C LYS A 110 -1.05 -1.41 -33.38
N PHE A 111 -0.24 -0.44 -32.90
CA PHE A 111 1.21 -0.59 -32.72
C PHE A 111 1.55 -1.56 -31.59
N CYS A 112 0.92 -1.43 -30.43
CA CYS A 112 1.23 -2.22 -29.24
C CYS A 112 0.69 -3.66 -29.31
N LEU A 113 -0.46 -3.88 -29.97
CA LEU A 113 -1.16 -5.17 -29.96
C LEU A 113 -1.14 -5.90 -31.31
N GLY A 114 -0.68 -5.25 -32.40
CA GLY A 114 -0.72 -5.80 -33.75
C GLY A 114 -2.16 -5.96 -34.31
N GLU A 115 -2.30 -6.20 -35.62
CA GLU A 115 -3.60 -6.29 -36.30
C GLU A 115 -4.49 -7.47 -35.87
N ASN A 116 -3.96 -8.48 -35.18
CA ASN A 116 -4.64 -9.76 -34.94
C ASN A 116 -4.84 -10.15 -33.45
N VAL A 117 -4.59 -9.27 -32.47
CA VAL A 117 -4.66 -9.63 -31.02
C VAL A 117 -5.72 -8.83 -30.26
N TYR A 118 -6.82 -8.45 -30.91
CA TYR A 118 -7.90 -7.74 -30.22
C TYR A 118 -8.86 -8.62 -29.41
N LEU A 119 -8.80 -9.95 -29.55
CA LEU A 119 -9.87 -10.81 -29.02
C LEU A 119 -9.44 -11.95 -28.08
N ASN A 120 -8.14 -12.20 -27.83
CA ASN A 120 -7.73 -13.35 -27.01
C ASN A 120 -6.45 -13.17 -26.16
N SER A 121 -6.01 -11.96 -25.82
CA SER A 121 -4.86 -11.81 -24.90
C SER A 121 -5.31 -12.05 -23.45
N PRO A 122 -4.61 -12.89 -22.65
CA PRO A 122 -4.83 -12.94 -21.21
C PRO A 122 -4.58 -11.56 -20.58
N PRO A 123 -5.14 -11.28 -19.38
CA PRO A 123 -4.99 -10.00 -18.69
C PRO A 123 -3.61 -9.93 -18.00
N ILE A 124 -2.55 -10.15 -18.75
CA ILE A 124 -1.21 -9.78 -18.33
C ILE A 124 -1.00 -8.41 -18.94
N ASP A 125 -0.99 -7.37 -18.10
CA ASP A 125 -0.60 -6.03 -18.52
C ASP A 125 0.79 -6.12 -19.18
N PRO A 126 0.90 -5.93 -20.51
CA PRO A 126 2.16 -6.13 -21.23
C PRO A 126 3.27 -5.21 -20.72
N VAL A 127 2.90 -4.04 -20.17
CA VAL A 127 3.85 -3.09 -19.59
C VAL A 127 4.48 -3.68 -18.33
N SER A 128 3.66 -4.23 -17.43
CA SER A 128 4.13 -4.84 -16.19
C SER A 128 5.04 -6.04 -16.47
N ALA A 129 4.68 -6.93 -17.40
CA ALA A 129 5.50 -8.08 -17.76
C ALA A 129 6.86 -7.70 -18.38
N VAL A 130 6.89 -6.68 -19.25
CA VAL A 130 8.14 -6.18 -19.83
C VAL A 130 9.03 -5.54 -18.75
N LEU A 131 8.44 -4.76 -17.83
CA LEU A 131 9.19 -4.17 -16.72
C LEU A 131 9.79 -5.25 -15.81
N GLU A 132 9.04 -6.30 -15.47
CA GLU A 132 9.56 -7.43 -14.70
C GLU A 132 10.73 -8.13 -15.41
N TYR A 133 10.62 -8.37 -16.72
CA TYR A 133 11.72 -8.96 -17.48
C TYR A 133 12.98 -8.07 -17.48
N LEU A 134 12.82 -6.75 -17.64
CA LEU A 134 13.93 -5.81 -17.58
C LEU A 134 14.57 -5.78 -16.19
N ILE A 135 13.76 -5.74 -15.12
CA ILE A 135 14.26 -5.76 -13.73
C ILE A 135 15.09 -7.02 -13.49
N ASN A 136 14.56 -8.21 -13.82
CA ASN A 136 15.27 -9.47 -13.67
C ASN A 136 16.58 -9.48 -14.47
N TRP A 137 16.56 -8.97 -15.70
CA TRP A 137 17.76 -8.86 -16.54
C TRP A 137 18.81 -7.90 -15.95
N PHE A 138 18.39 -6.84 -15.28
CA PHE A 138 19.25 -5.90 -14.56
C PHE A 138 19.75 -6.46 -13.22
N GLU A 139 19.02 -7.36 -12.56
CA GLU A 139 19.45 -8.01 -11.31
C GLU A 139 20.45 -9.16 -11.56
N GLU A 140 20.27 -9.94 -12.63
CA GLU A 140 21.15 -11.06 -12.99
C GLU A 140 22.56 -10.61 -13.40
N ARG A 141 22.71 -9.36 -13.84
CA ARG A 141 23.99 -8.72 -14.10
C ARG A 141 24.25 -7.83 -12.91
N GLU A 142 25.34 -7.98 -12.15
CA GLU A 142 25.69 -7.06 -11.06
C GLU A 142 25.85 -5.62 -11.59
N PHE A 143 24.74 -4.91 -11.79
CA PHE A 143 24.69 -3.56 -12.33
C PHE A 143 24.75 -2.58 -11.16
N VAL A 144 25.95 -2.44 -10.60
CA VAL A 144 26.31 -1.27 -9.81
C VAL A 144 27.12 -0.39 -10.74
N PRO A 145 26.56 0.69 -11.31
CA PRO A 145 27.32 1.56 -12.19
C PRO A 145 28.44 2.19 -11.36
N GLN A 146 29.66 1.69 -11.50
CA GLN A 146 30.87 2.34 -11.02
C GLN A 146 31.07 3.57 -11.91
N LEU A 147 30.41 4.66 -11.55
CA LEU A 147 30.49 5.93 -12.25
C LEU A 147 31.80 6.59 -11.83
N GLU A 148 32.81 6.51 -12.69
CA GLU A 148 34.13 7.11 -12.46
C GLU A 148 34.18 8.60 -12.87
N SER A 149 33.24 9.04 -13.71
CA SER A 149 33.20 10.39 -14.29
C SER A 149 31.77 10.89 -14.49
N GLN A 150 31.58 12.21 -14.37
CA GLN A 150 30.31 12.88 -14.69
C GLN A 150 29.99 12.87 -16.20
N GLU A 151 30.96 12.53 -17.05
CA GLU A 151 30.79 12.40 -18.50
C GLU A 151 30.30 11.00 -18.92
N ASP A 152 30.08 10.10 -17.96
CA ASP A 152 29.60 8.75 -18.25
C ASP A 152 28.19 8.80 -18.88
N GLU A 153 28.05 8.19 -20.06
CA GLU A 153 26.79 8.15 -20.82
C GLU A 153 25.63 7.52 -20.04
N ARG A 154 25.93 6.70 -19.02
CA ARG A 154 24.94 6.01 -18.18
C ARG A 154 24.39 6.89 -17.07
N LEU A 155 25.08 7.98 -16.70
CA LEU A 155 24.70 8.85 -15.59
C LEU A 155 23.34 9.51 -15.83
N SER A 156 23.17 10.14 -17.00
CA SER A 156 21.94 10.87 -17.33
C SER A 156 20.70 9.96 -17.40
N PRO A 157 20.73 8.80 -18.08
CA PRO A 157 19.63 7.84 -18.05
C PRO A 157 19.31 7.32 -16.65
N LEU A 158 20.33 7.02 -15.82
CA LEU A 158 20.12 6.54 -14.46
C LEU A 158 19.41 7.58 -13.60
N ASN A 159 19.92 8.82 -13.60
CA ASN A 159 19.31 9.95 -12.89
C ASN A 159 17.89 10.24 -13.36
N LEU A 160 17.60 10.07 -14.66
CA LEU A 160 16.25 10.22 -15.20
C LEU A 160 15.31 9.13 -14.66
N MET A 161 15.72 7.87 -14.70
CA MET A 161 14.90 6.76 -14.22
C MET A 161 14.61 6.89 -12.72
N ILE A 162 15.63 7.18 -11.90
CA ILE A 162 15.47 7.40 -10.45
C ILE A 162 14.53 8.59 -10.21
N CYS A 163 14.73 9.71 -10.90
CA CYS A 163 13.88 10.90 -10.77
C CYS A 163 12.40 10.60 -11.09
N LEU A 164 12.12 9.86 -12.17
CA LEU A 164 10.75 9.53 -12.55
C LEU A 164 10.09 8.59 -11.55
N VAL A 165 10.78 7.51 -11.15
CA VAL A 165 10.26 6.58 -10.13
C VAL A 165 9.98 7.32 -8.82
N ALA A 166 10.94 8.13 -8.37
CA ALA A 166 10.86 8.77 -7.07
C ALA A 166 9.82 9.91 -7.01
N ARG A 167 9.69 10.71 -8.08
CA ARG A 167 8.84 11.92 -8.08
C ARG A 167 7.57 11.82 -8.91
N TYR A 168 7.57 11.10 -10.02
CA TYR A 168 6.38 10.97 -10.86
C TYR A 168 5.48 9.82 -10.38
N PHE A 169 6.07 8.74 -9.85
CA PHE A 169 5.36 7.59 -9.28
C PHE A 169 5.36 7.58 -7.74
N ASP A 170 5.64 8.73 -7.12
CA ASP A 170 5.55 8.99 -5.69
C ASP A 170 6.40 8.09 -4.77
N GLN A 171 7.47 7.44 -5.28
CA GLN A 171 8.45 6.72 -4.46
C GLN A 171 9.49 7.66 -3.83
N ASN A 172 9.00 8.64 -3.07
CA ASN A 172 9.80 9.79 -2.60
C ASN A 172 10.98 9.41 -1.67
N ASP A 173 10.95 8.23 -1.06
CA ASP A 173 12.05 7.68 -0.26
C ASP A 173 13.30 7.39 -1.10
N LEU A 174 13.14 7.23 -2.41
CA LEU A 174 14.23 6.99 -3.37
C LEU A 174 14.77 8.28 -4.02
N ALA A 175 14.19 9.45 -3.72
CA ALA A 175 14.52 10.69 -4.43
C ALA A 175 15.92 11.21 -4.07
N ASP A 176 16.70 11.55 -5.09
CA ASP A 176 17.94 12.32 -4.92
C ASP A 176 17.64 13.69 -4.31
N LYS A 177 18.31 13.96 -3.18
CA LYS A 177 18.27 15.25 -2.48
C LYS A 177 19.39 16.13 -3.05
N GLU A 178 19.12 17.43 -3.16
CA GLU A 178 20.21 18.39 -3.37
C GLU A 178 21.10 18.40 -2.13
N ASP A 179 22.42 18.29 -2.34
CA ASP A 179 23.46 18.50 -1.32
C ASP A 179 23.50 19.96 -0.84
#